data_AF-B9J4N7-F1
#
_entry.id   AF-B9J4N7-F1
#
_cell.length_a   1.000
_cell.length_b   1.000
_cell.length_c   1.000
_cell.angle_alpha   90.00
_cell.angle_beta   90.00
_cell.angle_gamma   90.00
#
_symmetry.space_group_name_H-M   'P 1'
#
loop_
_entity.id
_entity.type
_entity.pdbx_description
1 polymer ?
#
loop_
_entity_poly.entity_id
_entity_poly.type
_entity_poly.pdbx_seq_one_letter_code
_entity_poly.pdbx_strand_id
1 'polypeptide(L)'
;MIYSLQNELILRAKKLVYGHFFESTLRQCSSEYIEYKFNDSTRFANITLVHYEIFQDNQNEEEKQLLLTIIELLMLSLDIMDDIQDEDFLEGPWTKHPIATNLNIIMGFLLICLQEVDKSSLSIQMKNWLKNEIHSCILNSINGQQLDLKNEIHSEKDYIDMVTHKSGYLIKLACLLGTGNINPIQRSLIENYAICIGVINQIKNDMRDIMQWDKKNDFLNLKKTLPILYYLNSKNDNFILIKKFFNQEIQYNELNNQTLETLKHILLYGGSMEYCSVMQNLYVYKCQRYIEQLSISQANKDRLIDTLI
;
A
#
# COMPACT_ATOMS: atom_id res chain seq x y z
N MET A 1 -20.13 -25.50 7.53
CA MET A 1 -19.17 -24.64 8.22
C MET A 1 -18.84 -23.54 7.23
N ILE A 2 -19.31 -22.31 7.47
CA ILE A 2 -19.01 -21.18 6.56
C ILE A 2 -17.55 -20.82 6.84
N TYR A 3 -16.66 -21.05 5.87
CA TYR A 3 -15.29 -20.55 5.99
C TYR A 3 -15.34 -19.02 5.93
N SER A 4 -14.57 -18.33 6.78
CA SER A 4 -14.37 -16.89 6.63
C SER A 4 -13.71 -16.63 5.27
N LEU A 5 -14.06 -15.51 4.61
CA LEU A 5 -13.47 -15.08 3.33
C LEU A 5 -11.94 -15.24 3.33
N GLN A 6 -11.30 -14.81 4.41
CA GLN A 6 -9.87 -14.95 4.66
C GLN A 6 -9.35 -16.38 4.50
N ASN A 7 -10.02 -17.38 5.09
CA ASN A 7 -9.60 -18.79 4.97
C ASN A 7 -9.75 -19.30 3.53
N GLU A 8 -10.78 -18.86 2.81
CA GLU A 8 -10.97 -19.22 1.40
C GLU A 8 -9.84 -18.64 0.53
N LEU A 9 -9.48 -17.38 0.75
CA LEU A 9 -8.38 -16.72 0.05
C LEU A 9 -7.03 -17.39 0.32
N ILE A 10 -6.74 -17.75 1.59
CA ILE A 10 -5.52 -18.49 1.95
C ILE A 10 -5.46 -19.82 1.21
N LEU A 11 -6.53 -20.61 1.25
CA LEU A 11 -6.58 -21.92 0.59
C LEU A 11 -6.40 -21.79 -0.92
N ARG A 12 -7.06 -20.79 -1.53
CA ARG A 12 -6.96 -20.54 -2.97
C ARG A 12 -5.57 -20.07 -3.36
N ALA A 13 -5.00 -19.09 -2.68
CA ALA A 13 -3.65 -18.60 -2.93
C ALA A 13 -2.60 -19.71 -2.82
N LYS A 14 -2.68 -20.55 -1.78
CA LYS A 14 -1.83 -21.74 -1.65
C LYS A 14 -1.98 -22.70 -2.83
N LYS A 15 -3.21 -22.97 -3.25
CA LYS A 15 -3.46 -23.83 -4.42
C LYS A 15 -2.80 -23.25 -5.68
N LEU A 16 -2.84 -21.93 -5.88
CA LEU A 16 -2.18 -21.28 -7.00
C LEU A 16 -0.66 -21.48 -6.97
N VAL A 17 -0.01 -21.21 -5.85
CA VAL A 17 1.47 -21.31 -5.76
C VAL A 17 1.95 -22.76 -5.88
N TYR A 18 1.23 -23.73 -5.30
CA TYR A 18 1.53 -25.15 -5.45
C TYR A 18 1.33 -25.64 -6.88
N GLY A 19 0.40 -25.04 -7.63
CA GLY A 19 0.13 -25.35 -9.03
C GLY A 19 1.18 -24.82 -10.01
N HIS A 20 1.96 -23.79 -9.63
CA HIS A 20 2.90 -23.12 -10.53
C HIS A 20 4.36 -23.35 -10.16
N PHE A 21 4.73 -23.22 -8.89
CA PHE A 21 6.08 -23.57 -8.48
C PHE A 21 6.23 -25.09 -8.48
N PHE A 22 7.35 -25.59 -9.01
CA PHE A 22 7.72 -27.01 -8.90
C PHE A 22 8.74 -27.24 -7.76
N GLU A 23 9.59 -26.25 -7.49
CA GLU A 23 10.64 -26.32 -6.47
C GLU A 23 10.01 -26.21 -5.07
N SER A 24 10.43 -27.10 -4.17
CA SER A 24 9.79 -27.30 -2.87
C SER A 24 9.95 -26.11 -1.93
N THR A 25 11.11 -25.46 -1.94
CA THR A 25 11.40 -24.30 -1.09
C THR A 25 10.50 -23.13 -1.47
N LEU A 26 10.36 -22.83 -2.76
CA LEU A 26 9.45 -21.80 -3.25
C LEU A 26 8.00 -22.09 -2.84
N ARG A 27 7.54 -23.34 -2.92
CA ARG A 27 6.18 -23.72 -2.46
C ARG A 27 5.99 -23.50 -0.96
N GLN A 28 6.94 -23.96 -0.14
CA GLN A 28 6.84 -23.88 1.31
C GLN A 28 6.90 -22.44 1.80
N CYS A 29 7.92 -21.69 1.37
CA CYS A 29 8.09 -20.28 1.74
C CYS A 29 6.90 -19.43 1.27
N SER A 30 6.48 -19.56 0.00
CA SER A 30 5.32 -18.80 -0.48
C SER A 30 4.03 -19.11 0.30
N SER A 31 3.80 -20.38 0.65
CA SER A 31 2.67 -20.77 1.48
C SER A 31 2.72 -20.15 2.88
N GLU A 32 3.89 -20.15 3.52
CA GLU A 32 4.09 -19.50 4.82
C GLU A 32 3.83 -17.98 4.73
N TYR A 33 4.31 -17.32 3.66
CA TYR A 33 4.14 -15.88 3.49
C TYR A 33 2.67 -15.51 3.28
N ILE A 34 1.94 -16.33 2.50
CA ILE A 34 0.50 -16.20 2.31
C ILE A 34 -0.23 -16.36 3.64
N GLU A 35 0.08 -17.42 4.41
CA GLU A 35 -0.55 -17.64 5.72
C GLU A 35 -0.32 -16.46 6.65
N TYR A 36 0.92 -15.99 6.74
CA TYR A 36 1.27 -14.88 7.61
C TYR A 36 0.49 -13.62 7.22
N LYS A 37 0.60 -13.20 5.96
CA LYS A 37 0.05 -11.91 5.53
C LYS A 37 -1.46 -11.90 5.49
N PHE A 38 -2.07 -12.96 4.96
CA PHE A 38 -3.53 -13.00 4.84
C PHE A 38 -4.18 -13.24 6.21
N ASN A 39 -3.44 -13.79 7.19
CA ASN A 39 -3.92 -13.83 8.57
C ASN A 39 -3.87 -12.49 9.29
N ASP A 40 -2.88 -11.66 8.96
CA ASP A 40 -2.79 -10.29 9.47
C ASP A 40 -3.92 -9.41 8.88
N SER A 41 -4.08 -9.42 7.55
CA SER A 41 -5.11 -8.63 6.88
C SER A 41 -5.45 -9.14 5.49
N THR A 42 -6.72 -8.99 5.10
CA THR A 42 -7.18 -9.11 3.70
C THR A 42 -7.86 -7.82 3.25
N ARG A 43 -7.25 -6.67 3.56
CA ARG A 43 -7.81 -5.34 3.31
C ARG A 43 -8.06 -5.10 1.83
N PHE A 44 -7.14 -5.48 0.95
CA PHE A 44 -7.26 -5.19 -0.47
C PHE A 44 -8.32 -6.06 -1.14
N ALA A 45 -8.49 -7.30 -0.69
CA ALA A 45 -9.63 -8.14 -1.06
C ALA A 45 -10.95 -7.49 -0.61
N ASN A 46 -11.04 -6.95 0.62
CA ASN A 46 -12.28 -6.27 1.05
C ASN A 46 -12.59 -5.04 0.19
N ILE A 47 -11.57 -4.26 -0.19
CA ILE A 47 -11.70 -3.15 -1.14
C ILE A 47 -12.22 -3.68 -2.48
N THR A 48 -11.57 -4.68 -3.07
CA THR A 48 -11.99 -5.26 -4.36
C THR A 48 -13.41 -5.84 -4.27
N LEU A 49 -13.76 -6.48 -3.16
CA LEU A 49 -15.06 -7.11 -2.93
C LEU A 49 -16.19 -6.08 -2.92
N VAL A 50 -16.07 -4.99 -2.14
CA VAL A 50 -17.14 -3.98 -2.07
C VAL A 50 -17.36 -3.33 -3.44
N HIS A 51 -16.30 -3.13 -4.23
CA HIS A 51 -16.41 -2.62 -5.59
C HIS A 51 -17.05 -3.65 -6.53
N TYR A 52 -16.67 -4.92 -6.44
CA TYR A 52 -17.28 -5.99 -7.23
C TYR A 52 -18.79 -6.05 -6.98
N GLU A 53 -19.21 -6.04 -5.73
CA GLU A 53 -20.62 -6.14 -5.35
C GLU A 53 -21.47 -4.92 -5.75
N ILE A 54 -20.87 -3.73 -5.82
CA ILE A 54 -21.57 -2.49 -6.17
C ILE A 54 -21.69 -2.30 -7.67
N PHE A 55 -20.66 -2.66 -8.44
CA PHE A 55 -20.54 -2.28 -9.84
C PHE A 55 -20.74 -3.44 -10.82
N GLN A 56 -20.72 -4.71 -10.37
CA GLN A 56 -20.96 -5.86 -11.24
C GLN A 56 -22.39 -6.38 -11.08
N ASP A 57 -23.16 -6.29 -12.16
CA ASP A 57 -24.55 -6.77 -12.19
C ASP A 57 -24.65 -8.31 -12.19
N ASN A 58 -23.71 -8.99 -12.85
CA ASN A 58 -23.68 -10.44 -12.98
C ASN A 58 -22.55 -11.05 -12.15
N GLN A 59 -22.83 -11.26 -10.87
CA GLN A 59 -21.84 -11.81 -9.95
C GLN A 59 -21.50 -13.26 -10.29
N ASN A 60 -20.22 -13.51 -10.55
CA ASN A 60 -19.66 -14.83 -10.74
C ASN A 60 -18.70 -15.12 -9.57
N GLU A 61 -19.05 -16.13 -8.76
CA GLU A 61 -18.27 -16.47 -7.56
C GLU A 61 -16.83 -16.90 -7.88
N GLU A 62 -16.60 -17.60 -8.99
CA GLU A 62 -15.27 -18.05 -9.37
C GLU A 62 -14.39 -16.86 -9.79
N GLU A 63 -14.94 -15.94 -10.58
CA GLU A 63 -14.28 -14.68 -10.97
C GLU A 63 -13.99 -13.82 -9.75
N LYS A 64 -14.99 -13.61 -8.89
CA LYS A 64 -14.83 -12.83 -7.66
C LYS A 64 -13.68 -13.38 -6.82
N GLN A 65 -13.72 -14.67 -6.49
CA GLN A 65 -12.66 -15.32 -5.70
C GLN A 65 -11.27 -15.24 -6.37
N LEU A 66 -11.23 -15.31 -7.71
CA LEU A 66 -9.99 -15.11 -8.45
C LEU A 66 -9.43 -13.69 -8.26
N LEU A 67 -10.25 -12.66 -8.47
CA LEU A 67 -9.84 -11.26 -8.38
C LEU A 67 -9.38 -10.89 -6.96
N LEU A 68 -10.10 -11.35 -5.94
CA LEU A 68 -9.73 -11.17 -4.53
C LEU A 68 -8.40 -11.83 -4.18
N THR A 69 -8.14 -13.03 -4.74
CA THR A 69 -6.88 -13.73 -4.51
C THR A 69 -5.72 -13.04 -5.24
N ILE A 70 -5.94 -12.60 -6.48
CA ILE A 70 -4.94 -11.90 -7.29
C ILE A 70 -4.49 -10.62 -6.58
N ILE A 71 -5.43 -9.78 -6.12
CA ILE A 71 -5.04 -8.51 -5.52
C ILE A 71 -4.19 -8.74 -4.26
N GLU A 72 -4.57 -9.65 -3.38
CA GLU A 72 -3.81 -9.91 -2.15
C GLU A 72 -2.43 -10.54 -2.43
N LEU A 73 -2.31 -11.41 -3.43
CA LEU A 73 -1.00 -11.95 -3.85
C LEU A 73 -0.10 -10.87 -4.47
N LEU A 74 -0.67 -9.96 -5.25
CA LEU A 74 0.07 -8.82 -5.81
C LEU A 74 0.57 -7.90 -4.70
N MET A 75 -0.29 -7.57 -3.72
CA MET A 75 0.10 -6.73 -2.59
C MET A 75 1.17 -7.40 -1.73
N LEU A 76 1.02 -8.70 -1.43
CA LEU A 76 2.05 -9.45 -0.72
C LEU A 76 3.41 -9.43 -1.45
N SER A 77 3.41 -9.55 -2.78
CA SER A 77 4.64 -9.45 -3.57
C SER A 77 5.33 -8.08 -3.40
N LEU A 78 4.54 -7.01 -3.43
CA LEU A 78 5.04 -5.64 -3.30
C LEU A 78 5.48 -5.32 -1.87
N ASP A 79 4.77 -5.81 -0.85
CA ASP A 79 5.15 -5.64 0.55
C ASP A 79 6.47 -6.35 0.86
N ILE A 80 6.69 -7.59 0.36
CA ILE A 80 7.99 -8.27 0.52
C ILE A 80 9.10 -7.49 -0.18
N MET A 81 8.81 -6.92 -1.36
CA MET A 81 9.79 -6.10 -2.08
C MET A 81 10.15 -4.83 -1.31
N ASP A 82 9.15 -4.13 -0.76
CA ASP A 82 9.32 -2.90 0.04
C ASP A 82 10.15 -3.18 1.29
N ASP A 83 9.80 -4.21 2.07
CA ASP A 83 10.54 -4.62 3.27
C ASP A 83 12.02 -4.93 2.99
N ILE A 84 12.32 -5.60 1.87
CA ILE A 84 13.70 -5.90 1.47
C ILE A 84 14.46 -4.63 1.09
N GLN A 85 13.80 -3.69 0.40
CA GLN A 85 14.42 -2.45 -0.06
C GLN A 85 14.67 -1.45 1.07
N ASP A 86 13.77 -1.41 2.05
CA ASP A 86 13.86 -0.53 3.21
C ASP A 86 14.77 -1.09 4.33
N GLU A 87 15.32 -2.28 4.12
CA GLU A 87 16.09 -3.03 5.13
C GLU A 87 15.33 -3.14 6.46
N ASP A 88 14.00 -3.15 6.39
CA ASP A 88 13.08 -3.20 7.54
C ASP A 88 12.88 -4.68 7.92
N PHE A 89 13.94 -5.29 8.45
CA PHE A 89 14.02 -6.72 8.77
C PHE A 89 13.13 -7.19 9.93
N LEU A 90 12.11 -6.43 10.31
CA LEU A 90 11.61 -6.52 11.68
C LEU A 90 10.63 -7.67 11.93
N GLU A 91 9.73 -8.06 11.02
CA GLU A 91 8.64 -8.98 11.45
C GLU A 91 8.15 -10.07 10.46
N GLY A 92 8.34 -9.94 9.15
CA GLY A 92 7.81 -10.93 8.18
C GLY A 92 8.59 -12.25 8.11
N PRO A 93 7.95 -13.40 7.77
CA PRO A 93 8.64 -14.69 7.62
C PRO A 93 9.72 -14.68 6.53
N TRP A 94 9.61 -13.80 5.52
CA TRP A 94 10.61 -13.62 4.47
C TRP A 94 11.98 -13.19 4.97
N THR A 95 12.07 -12.57 6.16
CA THR A 95 13.34 -12.20 6.80
C THR A 95 14.22 -13.40 7.14
N LYS A 96 13.63 -14.60 7.28
CA LYS A 96 14.33 -15.85 7.63
C LYS A 96 14.94 -16.56 6.43
N HIS A 97 14.70 -16.06 5.23
CA HIS A 97 15.09 -16.71 3.99
C HIS A 97 16.07 -15.84 3.17
N PRO A 98 16.93 -16.46 2.34
CA PRO A 98 17.84 -15.71 1.49
C PRO A 98 17.10 -14.73 0.57
N ILE A 99 17.67 -13.54 0.37
CA ILE A 99 17.12 -12.52 -0.55
C ILE A 99 16.84 -13.12 -1.94
N ALA A 100 17.73 -13.99 -2.45
CA ALA A 100 17.54 -14.66 -3.73
C ALA A 100 16.24 -15.51 -3.79
N THR A 101 15.88 -16.17 -2.69
CA THR A 101 14.61 -16.91 -2.59
C THR A 101 13.43 -15.96 -2.61
N ASN A 102 13.51 -14.86 -1.86
CA ASN A 102 12.43 -13.87 -1.82
C ASN A 102 12.21 -13.22 -3.19
N LEU A 103 13.27 -12.86 -3.91
CA LEU A 103 13.17 -12.30 -5.26
C LEU A 103 12.46 -13.26 -6.23
N ASN A 104 12.76 -14.57 -6.15
CA ASN A 104 12.07 -15.57 -6.96
C ASN A 104 10.58 -15.69 -6.59
N ILE A 105 10.23 -15.57 -5.30
CA ILE A 105 8.83 -15.59 -4.83
C ILE A 105 8.08 -14.34 -5.31
N ILE A 106 8.67 -13.15 -5.15
CA ILE A 106 8.11 -11.87 -5.63
C ILE A 106 7.77 -11.98 -7.12
N MET A 107 8.76 -12.37 -7.94
CA MET A 107 8.58 -12.53 -9.38
C MET A 107 7.56 -13.61 -9.72
N GLY A 108 7.57 -14.72 -8.99
CA GLY A 108 6.61 -15.79 -9.18
C GLY A 108 5.18 -15.36 -8.86
N PHE A 109 4.92 -14.63 -7.78
CA PHE A 109 3.59 -14.10 -7.46
C PHE A 109 3.05 -13.21 -8.58
N LEU A 110 3.87 -12.29 -9.09
CA LEU A 110 3.49 -11.42 -10.20
C LEU A 110 3.11 -12.24 -11.46
N LEU A 111 3.95 -13.20 -11.84
CA LEU A 111 3.73 -14.02 -13.03
C LEU A 111 2.53 -14.98 -12.87
N ILE A 112 2.35 -15.56 -11.69
CA ILE A 112 1.19 -16.41 -11.37
C ILE A 112 -0.10 -15.61 -11.51
N CYS A 113 -0.15 -14.40 -10.96
CA CYS A 113 -1.34 -13.55 -11.05
C CYS A 113 -1.73 -13.27 -12.52
N LEU A 114 -0.76 -12.89 -13.35
CA LEU A 114 -1.01 -12.64 -14.78
C LEU A 114 -1.44 -13.92 -15.52
N GLN A 115 -0.80 -15.04 -15.22
CA GLN A 115 -1.13 -16.33 -15.84
C GLN A 115 -2.54 -16.81 -15.45
N GLU A 116 -2.97 -16.57 -14.22
CA GLU A 116 -4.32 -16.93 -13.77
C GLU A 116 -5.40 -16.04 -14.39
N VAL A 117 -5.10 -14.76 -14.66
CA VAL A 117 -5.99 -13.93 -15.52
C VAL A 117 -6.12 -14.56 -16.90
N ASP A 118 -5.01 -15.00 -17.52
CA ASP A 118 -5.04 -15.60 -18.85
C ASP A 118 -5.82 -16.93 -18.90
N LYS A 119 -5.68 -17.76 -17.88
CA LYS A 119 -6.37 -19.06 -17.77
C LYS A 119 -7.84 -18.97 -17.36
N SER A 120 -8.26 -17.85 -16.79
CA SER A 120 -9.64 -17.67 -16.30
C SER A 120 -10.70 -17.88 -17.40
N SER A 121 -11.95 -18.08 -17.00
CA SER A 121 -13.09 -18.17 -17.92
C SER A 121 -13.58 -16.81 -18.44
N LEU A 122 -12.89 -15.72 -18.09
CA LEU A 122 -13.26 -14.36 -18.47
C LEU A 122 -13.21 -14.13 -19.99
N SER A 123 -13.99 -13.17 -20.46
CA SER A 123 -13.93 -12.73 -21.85
C SER A 123 -12.54 -12.20 -22.21
N ILE A 124 -12.15 -12.32 -23.47
CA ILE A 124 -10.85 -11.82 -23.94
C ILE A 124 -10.69 -10.32 -23.70
N GLN A 125 -11.78 -9.55 -23.84
CA GLN A 125 -11.76 -8.11 -23.56
C GLN A 125 -11.49 -7.85 -22.08
N MET A 126 -12.15 -8.57 -21.17
CA MET A 126 -11.95 -8.41 -19.73
C MET A 126 -10.53 -8.83 -19.31
N LYS A 127 -10.01 -9.95 -19.82
CA LYS A 127 -8.63 -10.40 -19.57
C LYS A 127 -7.62 -9.34 -19.96
N ASN A 128 -7.76 -8.76 -21.16
CA ASN A 128 -6.87 -7.72 -21.64
C ASN A 128 -6.98 -6.45 -20.79
N TRP A 129 -8.20 -6.09 -20.39
CA TRP A 129 -8.45 -4.96 -19.51
C TRP A 129 -7.77 -5.14 -18.15
N LEU A 130 -8.01 -6.26 -17.47
CA LEU A 130 -7.40 -6.58 -16.17
C LEU A 130 -5.87 -6.53 -16.23
N LYS A 131 -5.26 -7.17 -17.24
CA LYS A 131 -3.81 -7.14 -17.41
C LYS A 131 -3.28 -5.72 -17.61
N ASN A 132 -3.97 -4.89 -18.39
CA ASN A 132 -3.57 -3.50 -18.60
C ASN A 132 -3.62 -2.69 -17.29
N GLU A 133 -4.66 -2.87 -16.47
CA GLU A 133 -4.76 -2.21 -15.16
C GLU A 133 -3.67 -2.69 -14.20
N ILE A 134 -3.45 -4.01 -14.12
CA ILE A 134 -2.39 -4.62 -13.28
C ILE A 134 -1.03 -4.06 -13.70
N HIS A 135 -0.68 -4.12 -14.98
CA HIS A 135 0.60 -3.61 -15.48
C HIS A 135 0.76 -2.11 -15.20
N SER A 136 -0.26 -1.31 -15.54
CA SER A 136 -0.18 0.14 -15.38
C SER A 136 -0.01 0.54 -13.91
N CYS A 137 -0.81 -0.04 -13.01
CA CYS A 137 -0.76 0.32 -11.60
C CYS A 137 0.52 -0.16 -10.91
N ILE A 138 0.96 -1.39 -11.19
CA ILE A 138 2.22 -1.91 -10.63
C ILE A 138 3.42 -1.11 -11.13
N LEU A 139 3.50 -0.77 -12.43
CA LEU A 139 4.59 0.05 -12.95
C LEU A 139 4.61 1.46 -12.33
N ASN A 140 3.44 2.07 -12.11
CA ASN A 140 3.37 3.36 -11.41
C ASN A 140 3.81 3.24 -9.96
N SER A 141 3.43 2.17 -9.25
CA SER A 141 3.87 1.91 -7.88
C SER A 141 5.38 1.70 -7.78
N ILE A 142 5.98 0.94 -8.70
CA ILE A 142 7.44 0.76 -8.77
C ILE A 142 8.15 2.10 -9.01
N ASN A 143 7.62 2.97 -9.88
CA ASN A 143 8.17 4.31 -10.06
C ASN A 143 8.05 5.16 -8.78
N GLY A 144 6.90 5.10 -8.10
CA GLY A 144 6.71 5.76 -6.81
C GLY A 144 7.69 5.27 -5.74
N GLN A 145 7.91 3.96 -5.68
CA GLN A 145 8.90 3.34 -4.79
C GLN A 145 10.32 3.84 -5.10
N GLN A 146 10.69 3.92 -6.38
CA GLN A 146 12.00 4.45 -6.77
C GLN A 146 12.16 5.93 -6.39
N LEU A 147 11.10 6.74 -6.46
CA LEU A 147 11.12 8.13 -6.02
C LEU A 147 11.31 8.22 -4.49
N ASP A 148 10.65 7.35 -3.73
CA ASP A 148 10.79 7.25 -2.28
C ASP A 148 12.23 6.90 -1.88
N LEU A 149 12.79 5.84 -2.48
CA LEU A 149 14.19 5.41 -2.24
C LEU A 149 15.21 6.48 -2.63
N LYS A 150 14.94 7.26 -3.68
CA LYS A 150 15.82 8.38 -4.09
C LYS A 150 15.81 9.50 -3.04
N ASN A 151 14.71 9.66 -2.31
CA ASN A 151 14.54 10.61 -1.21
C ASN A 151 14.87 12.09 -1.58
N GLU A 152 14.69 12.44 -2.86
CA GLU A 152 14.80 13.81 -3.40
C GLU A 152 13.48 14.58 -3.26
N ILE A 153 12.84 14.45 -2.09
CA ILE A 153 11.58 15.10 -1.77
C ILE A 153 11.90 16.43 -1.08
N HIS A 154 11.39 17.55 -1.61
CA HIS A 154 11.72 18.89 -1.10
C HIS A 154 10.50 19.67 -0.60
N SER A 155 9.31 19.28 -1.03
CA SER A 155 8.07 19.94 -0.70
C SER A 155 6.96 18.95 -0.39
N GLU A 156 5.88 19.43 0.22
CA GLU A 156 4.65 18.65 0.38
C GLU A 156 4.14 18.13 -0.97
N LYS A 157 4.23 18.95 -2.03
CA LYS A 157 3.78 18.53 -3.35
C LYS A 157 4.57 17.32 -3.86
N ASP A 158 5.90 17.36 -3.75
CA ASP A 158 6.76 16.25 -4.17
C ASP A 158 6.41 14.97 -3.39
N TYR A 159 6.16 15.11 -2.08
CA TYR A 159 5.71 14.00 -1.24
C TYR A 159 4.37 13.44 -1.72
N ILE A 160 3.36 14.29 -1.92
CA ILE A 160 2.04 13.86 -2.39
C ILE A 160 2.13 13.19 -3.77
N ASP A 161 2.94 13.71 -4.67
CA ASP A 161 3.16 13.13 -6.00
C ASP A 161 3.82 11.74 -5.88
N MET A 162 4.87 11.59 -5.05
CA MET A 162 5.49 10.30 -4.76
C MET A 162 4.48 9.29 -4.20
N VAL A 163 3.74 9.67 -3.16
CA VAL A 163 2.78 8.80 -2.47
C VAL A 163 1.62 8.41 -3.38
N THR A 164 1.17 9.33 -4.22
CA THR A 164 0.17 9.07 -5.27
C THR A 164 0.61 7.89 -6.11
N HIS A 165 1.86 7.90 -6.58
CA HIS A 165 2.43 6.80 -7.37
C HIS A 165 2.65 5.53 -6.53
N LYS A 166 3.32 5.62 -5.37
CA LYS A 166 3.73 4.46 -4.54
C LYS A 166 2.52 3.66 -4.04
N SER A 167 1.63 4.28 -3.28
CA SER A 167 0.51 3.61 -2.61
C SER A 167 -0.85 3.88 -3.25
N GLY A 168 -1.05 5.08 -3.83
CA GLY A 168 -2.31 5.46 -4.47
C GLY A 168 -2.68 4.56 -5.65
N TYR A 169 -1.72 4.23 -6.52
CA TYR A 169 -1.99 3.32 -7.66
C TYR A 169 -2.32 1.89 -7.23
N LEU A 170 -1.88 1.44 -6.05
CA LEU A 170 -2.22 0.11 -5.53
C LEU A 170 -3.67 0.04 -5.04
N ILE A 171 -4.14 1.10 -4.35
CA ILE A 171 -5.55 1.22 -3.98
C ILE A 171 -6.41 1.35 -5.24
N LYS A 172 -5.95 2.14 -6.23
CA LYS A 172 -6.61 2.25 -7.53
C LYS A 172 -6.76 0.88 -8.19
N LEU A 173 -5.71 0.07 -8.19
CA LEU A 173 -5.77 -1.30 -8.72
C LEU A 173 -6.85 -2.12 -8.01
N ALA A 174 -6.86 -2.14 -6.68
CA ALA A 174 -7.85 -2.91 -5.92
C ALA A 174 -9.29 -2.47 -6.21
N CYS A 175 -9.53 -1.15 -6.32
CA CYS A 175 -10.84 -0.63 -6.69
C CYS A 175 -11.22 -1.06 -8.10
N LEU A 176 -10.34 -0.84 -9.08
CA LEU A 176 -10.63 -1.12 -10.50
C LEU A 176 -10.81 -2.62 -10.77
N LEU A 177 -10.00 -3.50 -10.17
CA LEU A 177 -10.20 -4.94 -10.31
C LEU A 177 -11.62 -5.36 -9.89
N GLY A 178 -12.19 -4.72 -8.86
CA GLY A 178 -13.57 -4.98 -8.44
C GLY A 178 -14.59 -4.39 -9.40
N THR A 179 -14.40 -3.15 -9.84
CA THR A 179 -15.38 -2.46 -10.69
C THR A 179 -15.47 -3.04 -12.10
N GLY A 180 -14.38 -3.61 -12.62
CA GLY A 180 -14.27 -3.94 -14.04
C GLY A 180 -14.32 -2.70 -14.94
N ASN A 181 -14.63 -2.91 -16.21
CA ASN A 181 -14.64 -1.86 -17.24
C ASN A 181 -15.93 -1.03 -17.22
N ILE A 182 -15.97 -0.03 -16.34
CA ILE A 182 -17.11 0.90 -16.20
C ILE A 182 -16.96 2.16 -17.07
N ASN A 183 -18.00 2.99 -17.10
CA ASN A 183 -17.98 4.24 -17.87
C ASN A 183 -16.87 5.22 -17.38
N PRO A 184 -16.30 6.06 -18.27
CA PRO A 184 -15.17 6.91 -17.93
C PRO A 184 -15.40 7.93 -16.80
N ILE A 185 -16.64 8.40 -16.64
CA ILE A 185 -16.98 9.39 -15.60
C ILE A 185 -16.89 8.75 -14.22
N GLN A 186 -17.55 7.61 -14.03
CA GLN A 186 -17.46 6.86 -12.78
C GLN A 186 -16.02 6.39 -12.54
N ARG A 187 -15.34 5.88 -13.57
CA ARG A 187 -13.94 5.48 -13.47
C ARG A 187 -13.07 6.61 -12.91
N SER A 188 -13.19 7.83 -13.46
CA SER A 188 -12.40 8.96 -12.97
C SER A 188 -12.65 9.29 -11.50
N LEU A 189 -13.90 9.23 -11.04
CA LEU A 189 -14.23 9.41 -9.62
C LEU A 189 -13.59 8.34 -8.74
N ILE A 190 -13.62 7.08 -9.19
CA ILE A 190 -13.02 5.93 -8.50
C ILE A 190 -11.51 6.07 -8.39
N GLU A 191 -10.85 6.41 -9.48
CA GLU A 191 -9.41 6.65 -9.47
C GLU A 191 -9.05 7.78 -8.49
N ASN A 192 -9.80 8.88 -8.50
CA ASN A 192 -9.52 10.03 -7.65
C ASN A 192 -9.69 9.73 -6.15
N TYR A 193 -10.75 9.04 -5.73
CA TYR A 193 -10.85 8.68 -4.32
C TYR A 193 -9.86 7.60 -3.92
N ALA A 194 -9.53 6.67 -4.82
CA ALA A 194 -8.51 5.65 -4.55
C ALA A 194 -7.14 6.27 -4.27
N ILE A 195 -6.74 7.29 -5.04
CA ILE A 195 -5.54 8.09 -4.74
C ILE A 195 -5.65 8.75 -3.37
N CYS A 196 -6.80 9.33 -3.02
CA CYS A 196 -6.98 9.94 -1.69
C CYS A 196 -6.76 8.93 -0.56
N ILE A 197 -7.30 7.71 -0.70
CA ILE A 197 -7.12 6.63 0.30
C ILE A 197 -5.65 6.21 0.39
N GLY A 198 -4.93 6.09 -0.73
CA GLY A 198 -3.49 5.82 -0.72
C GLY A 198 -2.71 6.86 0.07
N VAL A 199 -2.98 8.15 -0.18
CA VAL A 199 -2.38 9.27 0.54
C VAL A 199 -2.68 9.23 2.04
N ILE A 200 -3.95 9.00 2.42
CA ILE A 200 -4.34 8.91 3.84
C ILE A 200 -3.57 7.80 4.55
N ASN A 201 -3.49 6.62 3.93
CA ASN A 201 -2.81 5.46 4.49
C ASN A 201 -1.31 5.69 4.62
N GLN A 202 -0.66 6.29 3.63
CA GLN A 202 0.77 6.57 3.71
C GLN A 202 1.08 7.59 4.81
N ILE A 203 0.32 8.69 4.90
CA ILE A 203 0.50 9.65 6.00
C ILE A 203 0.33 8.96 7.36
N LYS A 204 -0.59 7.99 7.46
CA LYS A 204 -0.81 7.23 8.70
C LYS A 204 0.39 6.35 9.06
N ASN A 205 1.00 5.72 8.05
CA ASN A 205 2.20 4.92 8.21
C ASN A 205 3.37 5.80 8.65
N ASP A 206 3.66 6.88 7.93
CA ASP A 206 4.73 7.82 8.25
C ASP A 206 4.59 8.39 9.68
N MET A 207 3.37 8.72 10.10
CA MET A 207 3.09 9.15 11.47
C MET A 207 3.42 8.06 12.50
N ARG A 208 3.03 6.80 12.23
CA ARG A 208 3.34 5.66 13.10
C ARG A 208 4.85 5.42 13.17
N ASP A 209 5.57 5.56 12.06
CA ASP A 209 7.01 5.35 12.01
C ASP A 209 7.77 6.43 12.81
N ILE A 210 7.28 7.68 12.80
CA ILE A 210 7.78 8.72 13.71
C ILE A 210 7.50 8.39 15.18
N MET A 211 6.35 7.78 15.51
CA MET A 211 6.11 7.31 16.88
C MET A 211 7.08 6.18 17.31
N GLN A 212 7.65 5.47 16.35
CA GLN A 212 8.61 4.37 16.53
C GLN A 212 10.01 4.74 16.02
N TRP A 213 10.37 6.02 16.06
CA TRP A 213 11.58 6.59 15.44
C TRP A 213 12.91 5.92 15.83
N ASP A 214 12.97 5.26 16.98
CA ASP A 214 14.15 4.56 17.51
C ASP A 214 14.21 3.07 17.12
N LYS A 215 13.14 2.54 16.53
CA LYS A 215 13.01 1.15 16.10
C LYS A 215 12.94 1.01 14.58
N LYS A 216 12.36 2.00 13.91
CA LYS A 216 12.17 2.02 12.45
C LYS A 216 13.29 2.79 11.76
N ASN A 217 13.58 2.37 10.54
CA ASN A 217 14.71 2.89 9.78
C ASN A 217 14.46 4.27 9.17
N ASP A 218 13.20 4.66 8.93
CA ASP A 218 12.88 5.87 8.17
C ASP A 218 13.54 7.15 8.68
N PHE A 219 13.45 7.42 9.99
CA PHE A 219 14.08 8.59 10.58
C PHE A 219 15.62 8.50 10.52
N LEU A 220 16.17 7.33 10.83
CA LEU A 220 17.62 7.09 10.85
C LEU A 220 18.23 7.14 9.43
N ASN A 221 17.47 6.72 8.42
CA ASN A 221 17.80 6.78 7.00
C ASN A 221 17.47 8.15 6.37
N LEU A 222 17.09 9.13 7.19
CA LEU A 222 16.79 10.51 6.77
C LEU A 222 15.67 10.58 5.72
N LYS A 223 14.71 9.64 5.72
CA LYS A 223 13.56 9.69 4.81
C LYS A 223 12.75 10.96 5.08
N LYS A 224 12.45 11.70 4.01
CA LYS A 224 11.74 12.98 4.07
C LYS A 224 10.23 12.76 3.94
N THR A 225 9.67 12.11 4.94
CA THR A 225 8.23 11.91 5.09
C THR A 225 7.51 13.21 5.41
N LEU A 226 6.17 13.23 5.30
CA LEU A 226 5.38 14.44 5.55
C LEU A 226 5.62 15.08 6.94
N PRO A 227 5.68 14.31 8.05
CA PRO A 227 6.00 14.89 9.36
C PRO A 227 7.36 15.61 9.40
N ILE A 228 8.36 15.06 8.71
CA ILE A 228 9.70 15.65 8.64
C ILE A 228 9.70 16.92 7.79
N LEU A 229 9.04 16.90 6.64
CA LEU A 229 8.93 18.07 5.76
C LEU A 229 8.31 19.27 6.47
N TYR A 230 7.37 19.05 7.40
CA TYR A 230 6.83 20.10 8.25
C TYR A 230 7.94 20.82 9.06
N TYR A 231 8.84 20.06 9.69
CA TYR A 231 9.96 20.63 10.45
C TYR A 231 10.99 21.32 9.56
N LEU A 232 11.34 20.70 8.43
CA LEU A 232 12.35 21.23 7.52
C LEU A 232 11.92 22.56 6.88
N ASN A 233 10.63 22.69 6.53
CA ASN A 233 10.09 23.89 5.89
C ASN A 233 9.61 24.97 6.87
N SER A 234 9.57 24.68 8.17
CA SER A 234 9.17 25.65 9.19
C SER A 234 10.29 26.66 9.46
N LYS A 235 9.92 27.91 9.76
CA LYS A 235 10.85 28.96 10.20
C LYS A 235 11.12 28.94 11.72
N ASN A 236 10.55 28.00 12.45
CA ASN A 236 10.70 27.92 13.90
C ASN A 236 12.10 27.40 14.28
N ASP A 237 12.84 28.19 15.06
CA ASP A 237 14.18 27.83 15.53
C ASP A 237 14.19 26.65 16.49
N ASN A 238 13.05 26.32 17.12
CA ASN A 238 12.91 25.12 17.95
C ASN A 238 13.17 23.82 17.17
N PHE A 239 13.09 23.84 15.83
CA PHE A 239 13.33 22.68 14.97
C PHE A 239 14.75 22.62 14.41
N ILE A 240 15.66 23.49 14.87
CA ILE A 240 17.04 23.54 14.38
C ILE A 240 17.75 22.19 14.53
N LEU A 241 17.46 21.43 15.59
CA LEU A 241 18.08 20.13 15.82
C LEU A 241 17.70 19.11 14.74
N ILE A 242 16.42 19.05 14.35
CA ILE A 242 15.95 18.20 13.24
C ILE A 242 16.60 18.63 11.93
N LYS A 243 16.65 19.94 11.65
CA LYS A 243 17.27 20.46 10.42
C LYS A 243 18.75 20.08 10.34
N LYS A 244 19.50 20.26 11.42
CA LYS A 244 20.92 19.88 11.48
C LYS A 244 21.12 18.39 11.27
N PHE A 245 20.27 17.55 11.88
CA PHE A 245 20.31 16.10 11.70
C PHE A 245 20.07 15.71 10.23
N PHE A 246 19.02 16.25 9.61
CA PHE A 246 18.70 15.97 8.20
C PHE A 246 19.68 16.58 7.18
N ASN A 247 20.37 17.67 7.55
CA ASN A 247 21.48 18.22 6.79
C ASN A 247 22.81 17.48 7.02
N GLN A 248 22.81 16.44 7.87
CA GLN A 248 24.00 15.68 8.27
C GLN A 248 25.09 16.53 8.94
N GLU A 249 24.70 17.66 9.53
CA GLU A 249 25.59 18.49 10.36
C GLU A 249 25.85 17.87 11.74
N ILE A 250 24.98 16.93 12.16
CA ILE A 250 25.12 16.15 13.39
C ILE A 250 24.75 14.71 13.08
N GLN A 251 25.56 13.75 13.53
CA GLN A 251 25.32 12.33 13.35
C GLN A 251 24.63 11.70 14.57
N TYR A 252 23.85 10.63 14.35
CA TYR A 252 23.10 9.97 15.42
C TYR A 252 23.99 9.48 16.57
N ASN A 253 25.14 8.90 16.22
CA ASN A 253 26.13 8.38 17.18
C ASN A 253 26.85 9.48 18.00
N GLU A 254 26.72 10.75 17.61
CA GLU A 254 27.29 11.90 18.33
C GLU A 254 26.31 12.49 19.35
N LEU A 255 25.04 12.07 19.32
CA LEU A 255 23.99 12.59 20.19
C LEU A 255 24.07 11.97 21.59
N ASN A 256 24.16 12.82 22.61
CA ASN A 256 23.99 12.37 24.00
C ASN A 256 22.50 12.16 24.34
N ASN A 257 22.24 11.49 25.47
CA ASN A 257 20.87 11.17 25.92
C ASN A 257 19.96 12.40 26.04
N GLN A 258 20.48 13.55 26.46
CA GLN A 258 19.67 14.77 26.59
C GLN A 258 19.25 15.30 25.22
N THR A 259 20.15 15.28 24.24
CA THR A 259 19.85 15.69 22.87
C THR A 259 18.87 14.73 22.20
N LEU A 260 19.00 13.42 22.45
CA LEU A 260 18.07 12.40 21.96
C LEU A 260 16.66 12.61 22.53
N GLU A 261 16.52 12.86 23.84
CA GLU A 261 15.22 13.16 24.45
C GLU A 261 14.61 14.46 23.91
N THR A 262 15.45 15.47 23.65
CA THR A 262 15.00 16.72 23.01
C THR A 262 14.50 16.46 21.60
N LEU A 263 15.24 15.68 20.80
CA LEU A 263 14.86 15.33 19.43
C LEU A 263 13.53 14.56 19.42
N LYS A 264 13.40 13.55 20.28
CA LYS A 264 12.16 12.79 20.48
C LYS A 264 11.00 13.70 20.88
N HIS A 265 11.21 14.62 21.82
CA HIS A 265 10.18 15.56 22.22
C HIS A 265 9.73 16.44 21.04
N ILE A 266 10.67 16.94 20.22
CA ILE A 266 10.33 17.73 19.03
C ILE A 266 9.55 16.85 18.04
N LEU A 267 10.00 15.63 17.74
CA LEU A 267 9.33 14.74 16.79
C LEU A 267 7.87 14.48 17.18
N LEU A 268 7.61 14.20 18.46
CA LEU A 268 6.29 13.79 18.94
C LEU A 268 5.36 14.95 19.28
N TYR A 269 5.90 16.09 19.73
CA TYR A 269 5.12 17.21 20.27
C TYR A 269 5.40 18.55 19.58
N GLY A 270 6.16 18.56 18.49
CA GLY A 270 6.53 19.75 17.73
C GLY A 270 5.46 20.24 16.73
N GLY A 271 4.32 19.57 16.63
CA GLY A 271 3.20 19.96 15.76
C GLY A 271 3.09 19.18 14.44
N SER A 272 4.06 18.31 14.10
CA SER A 272 3.98 17.53 12.85
C SER A 272 2.82 16.55 12.84
N MET A 273 2.46 15.99 14.01
CA MET A 273 1.40 14.99 14.13
C MET A 273 0.02 15.62 13.89
N GLU A 274 -0.19 16.82 14.44
CA GLU A 274 -1.38 17.64 14.21
C GLU A 274 -1.46 18.08 12.75
N TYR A 275 -0.34 18.50 12.17
CA TYR A 275 -0.25 18.85 10.75
C TYR A 275 -0.67 17.68 9.85
N CYS A 276 -0.06 16.51 10.05
CA CYS A 276 -0.39 15.31 9.29
C CYS A 276 -1.84 14.88 9.48
N SER A 277 -2.39 15.02 10.69
CA SER A 277 -3.81 14.75 10.97
C SER A 277 -4.75 15.69 10.20
N VAL A 278 -4.42 16.98 10.10
CA VAL A 278 -5.17 17.94 9.28
C VAL A 278 -5.10 17.56 7.80
N MET A 279 -3.92 17.17 7.32
CA MET A 279 -3.73 16.72 5.94
C MET A 279 -4.53 15.44 5.64
N GLN A 280 -4.53 14.45 6.53
CA GLN A 280 -5.38 13.27 6.39
C GLN A 280 -6.86 13.63 6.29
N ASN A 281 -7.35 14.48 7.18
CA ASN A 281 -8.76 14.90 7.17
C ASN A 281 -9.14 15.65 5.89
N LEU A 282 -8.22 16.44 5.31
CA LEU A 282 -8.43 17.07 4.01
C LEU A 282 -8.63 16.02 2.90
N TYR A 283 -7.82 14.96 2.88
CA TYR A 283 -7.96 13.88 1.91
C TYR A 283 -9.19 12.99 2.17
N VAL A 284 -9.57 12.78 3.43
CA VAL A 284 -10.85 12.12 3.80
C VAL A 284 -12.02 12.90 3.21
N TYR A 285 -12.03 14.23 3.37
CA TYR A 285 -13.07 15.07 2.79
C TYR A 285 -13.09 14.99 1.26
N LYS A 286 -11.92 15.07 0.59
CA LYS A 286 -11.82 14.90 -0.87
C LYS A 286 -12.38 13.54 -1.32
N CYS A 287 -11.98 12.46 -0.64
CA CYS A 287 -12.45 11.10 -0.90
C CYS A 287 -13.99 11.02 -0.84
N GLN A 288 -14.60 11.50 0.25
CA GLN A 288 -16.05 11.51 0.41
C GLN A 288 -16.76 12.34 -0.67
N ARG A 289 -16.19 13.48 -1.08
CA ARG A 289 -16.74 14.30 -2.18
C ARG A 289 -16.75 13.55 -3.52
N TYR A 290 -15.73 12.74 -3.81
CA TYR A 290 -15.70 11.92 -5.03
C TYR A 290 -16.71 10.77 -4.96
N ILE A 291 -16.81 10.08 -3.81
CA ILE A 291 -17.81 9.02 -3.60
C ILE A 291 -19.24 9.58 -3.73
N GLU A 292 -19.49 10.78 -3.22
CA GLU A 292 -20.82 11.42 -3.29
C GLU A 292 -21.27 11.71 -4.74
N GLN A 293 -20.32 11.89 -5.65
CA GLN A 293 -20.58 12.13 -7.08
C GLN A 293 -20.86 10.85 -7.88
N LEU A 294 -20.65 9.66 -7.30
CA LEU A 294 -20.93 8.40 -7.98
C LEU A 294 -22.44 8.24 -8.22
N SER A 295 -22.79 7.79 -9.42
CA SER A 295 -24.17 7.44 -9.80
C SER A 295 -24.58 6.06 -9.25
N ILE A 296 -24.53 5.90 -7.92
CA ILE A 296 -24.93 4.70 -7.17
C ILE A 296 -25.88 5.07 -6.02
N SER A 297 -26.52 4.09 -5.39
CA SER A 297 -27.42 4.32 -4.26
C SER A 297 -26.67 4.90 -3.05
N GLN A 298 -27.38 5.64 -2.19
CA GLN A 298 -26.79 6.16 -0.95
C GLN A 298 -26.24 5.03 -0.06
N ALA A 299 -26.97 3.92 0.06
CA ALA A 299 -26.52 2.75 0.80
C ALA A 299 -25.17 2.21 0.28
N ASN A 300 -24.95 2.22 -1.04
CA ASN A 300 -23.67 1.79 -1.61
C ASN A 300 -22.56 2.83 -1.40
N LYS A 301 -22.87 4.13 -1.39
CA LYS A 301 -21.91 5.18 -1.00
C LYS A 301 -21.46 5.01 0.45
N ASP A 302 -22.40 4.76 1.37
CA ASP A 302 -22.11 4.55 2.78
C ASP A 302 -21.24 3.29 2.97
N ARG A 303 -21.56 2.20 2.27
CA ARG A 303 -20.73 0.98 2.26
C ARG A 303 -19.30 1.22 1.76
N LEU A 304 -19.11 2.04 0.72
CA LEU A 304 -17.78 2.41 0.25
C LEU A 304 -17.02 3.22 1.32
N ILE A 305 -17.68 4.19 1.96
CA ILE A 305 -17.07 4.99 3.03
C ILE A 305 -16.65 4.10 4.19
N ASP A 306 -17.53 3.24 4.69
CA ASP A 306 -17.26 2.35 5.83
C ASP A 306 -16.13 1.34 5.55
N THR A 307 -15.96 0.95 4.28
CA THR A 307 -14.90 0.00 3.89
C THR A 307 -13.55 0.69 3.69
N LEU A 308 -13.54 1.94 3.23
CA LEU A 308 -12.33 2.62 2.75
C LEU A 308 -11.68 3.54 3.78
N ILE A 309 -12.48 4.19 4.63
CA ILE A 309 -12.08 5.28 5.53
C ILE A 309 -12.12 4.78 6.98
#